data_AF-A0A6A5XBN6-F1
#
_entry.id   AF-A0A6A5XBN6-F1
#
_cell.length_a   1.000
_cell.length_b   1.000
_cell.length_c   1.000
_cell.angle_alpha   90.00
_cell.angle_beta   90.00
_cell.angle_gamma   90.00
#
_symmetry.space_group_name_H-M   'P 1'
#
loop_
_entity.id
_entity.type
_entity.pdbx_description
1 polymer ?
#
loop_
_entity_poly.entity_id
_entity_poly.type
_entity_poly.pdbx_seq_one_letter_code
_entity_poly.pdbx_strand_id
1 'polypeptide(L)'
;MVAPFASTTLNFLATYLRSHDAGQLLDNIPPYQDLDWKDNLPGAPGRALALGTRHDVDILVCVVQNGDKPAESRYFMKHPDSSSVKAITTDDVCDGADLTFPFVCLQGTSKSEKRNFSLLTKFYFSQAGIVDEAMEVALKDFAKRMHHVLELINFYMREHRVPKPRASIQSQTTESSDEEEQYEGQQREQLEQEIESVQSNQPKQKSPTRKQKAKLNNYDIPPINQILESLVAQDAEDLLDVIPPVTDMTFEPQDVDERAASHKLFFATHSKADRSIYVFLRPSNGKSHHEVVFRQEGRRGVAPQQLSAETAISQNLQRPFDKLRTWPIESSVKARISLMIKFYFGWQGLISQDVLLRETVDFSRRLKSALTHIDEKIKREQRDPSWTRPDYVNPVVIADIDNAFNELEDSDESDEESEIELGLPSPLVHPSKPHPPPSTATITARASEPPPKPQLTRHESPLKPPPQRPIIPSSSSTDTLPNNHHRNHHHHPFTLQKHQQPSTPGTLTRHAKRKRRSTEAEDLRTYLTLDEHYQNQLESIDDKLAELRNEAASLNTQWHAIKKMKRENLEVFRGRSARFGREDDEDDDDDGGGGGGSGDGAAS
;
A
#
# COMPACT_ATOMS: atom_id res chain seq x y z
N MET A 1 1.74 42.65 -10.20
CA MET A 1 2.57 42.04 -11.26
C MET A 1 2.79 40.59 -10.88
N VAL A 2 2.32 39.63 -11.68
CA VAL A 2 2.68 38.22 -11.49
C VAL A 2 4.09 38.02 -12.02
N ALA A 3 4.96 37.33 -11.29
CA ALA A 3 6.31 37.06 -11.76
C ALA A 3 6.27 36.17 -13.01
N PRO A 4 7.02 36.48 -14.08
CA PRO A 4 6.94 35.72 -15.34
C PRO A 4 7.35 34.25 -15.20
N PHE A 5 8.11 33.91 -14.15
CA PHE A 5 8.66 32.57 -13.90
C PHE A 5 7.64 31.53 -13.42
N ALA A 6 6.66 31.90 -12.59
CA ALA A 6 5.62 30.96 -12.13
C ALA A 6 4.82 30.31 -13.29
N SER A 7 4.79 31.00 -14.44
CA SER A 7 4.21 30.53 -15.69
C SER A 7 4.95 29.31 -16.26
N THR A 8 6.28 29.25 -16.18
CA THR A 8 7.09 28.22 -16.88
C THR A 8 6.86 26.82 -16.31
N THR A 9 7.02 26.62 -15.00
CA THR A 9 6.72 25.34 -14.33
C THR A 9 5.27 24.91 -14.54
N LEU A 10 4.29 25.83 -14.46
CA LEU A 10 2.89 25.48 -14.69
C LEU A 10 2.65 25.06 -16.14
N ASN A 11 3.18 25.80 -17.11
CA ASN A 11 3.04 25.50 -18.53
C ASN A 11 3.73 24.19 -18.91
N PHE A 12 4.91 23.91 -18.35
CA PHE A 12 5.61 22.64 -18.55
C PHE A 12 4.79 21.47 -17.99
N LEU A 13 4.31 21.58 -16.74
CA LEU A 13 3.46 20.57 -16.12
C LEU A 13 2.16 20.36 -16.91
N ALA A 14 1.47 21.43 -17.30
CA ALA A 14 0.25 21.34 -18.10
C ALA A 14 0.49 20.71 -19.48
N THR A 15 1.62 21.01 -20.12
CA THR A 15 2.01 20.39 -21.40
C THR A 15 2.31 18.90 -21.23
N TYR A 16 3.07 18.54 -20.19
CA TYR A 16 3.36 17.14 -19.84
C TYR A 16 2.08 16.36 -19.53
N LEU A 17 1.15 16.91 -18.75
CA LEU A 17 -0.11 16.24 -18.43
C LEU A 17 -1.01 16.08 -19.67
N ARG A 18 -1.07 17.08 -20.56
CA ARG A 18 -1.78 16.94 -21.84
C ARG A 18 -1.17 15.84 -22.73
N SER A 19 0.15 15.67 -22.74
CA SER A 19 0.80 14.62 -23.54
C SER A 19 0.66 13.20 -22.95
N HIS A 20 -0.02 13.05 -21.82
CA HIS A 20 -0.32 11.77 -21.15
C HIS A 20 -1.83 11.61 -20.87
N ASP A 21 -2.70 12.31 -21.61
CA ASP A 21 -4.16 12.32 -21.45
C ASP A 21 -4.66 12.62 -20.01
N ALA A 22 -3.86 13.40 -19.28
CA ALA A 22 -4.01 13.68 -17.85
C ALA A 22 -4.22 15.18 -17.53
N GLY A 23 -4.46 16.02 -18.55
CA GLY A 23 -4.59 17.48 -18.39
C GLY A 23 -5.65 17.90 -17.35
N GLN A 24 -6.78 17.18 -17.32
CA GLN A 24 -7.90 17.32 -16.38
C GLN A 24 -7.55 17.05 -14.90
N LEU A 25 -6.34 16.55 -14.61
CA LEU A 25 -5.92 16.30 -13.24
C LEU A 25 -5.53 17.58 -12.48
N LEU A 26 -5.19 18.67 -13.19
CA LEU A 26 -4.98 19.98 -12.55
C LEU A 26 -6.30 20.58 -12.02
N ASP A 27 -7.42 20.33 -12.69
CA ASP A 27 -8.75 20.80 -12.27
C ASP A 27 -9.25 20.15 -10.95
N ASN A 28 -8.53 19.13 -10.47
CA ASN A 28 -8.85 18.44 -9.23
C ASN A 28 -8.22 19.11 -8.00
N ILE A 29 -7.26 20.02 -8.15
CA ILE A 29 -6.66 20.77 -7.04
C ILE A 29 -7.12 22.23 -7.06
N PRO A 30 -7.29 22.90 -5.89
CA PRO A 30 -7.62 24.31 -5.88
C PRO A 30 -6.45 25.13 -6.48
N PRO A 31 -6.74 26.23 -7.19
CA PRO A 31 -5.70 27.15 -7.62
C PRO A 31 -5.05 27.81 -6.39
N TYR A 32 -3.79 28.23 -6.50
CA TYR A 32 -3.04 28.68 -5.32
C TYR A 32 -3.69 29.90 -4.63
N GLN A 33 -4.45 30.72 -5.36
CA GLN A 33 -5.15 31.89 -4.84
C GLN A 33 -6.30 31.54 -3.88
N ASP A 34 -6.89 30.35 -4.01
CA ASP A 34 -8.02 29.88 -3.21
C ASP A 34 -7.58 29.20 -1.89
N LEU A 35 -6.27 29.10 -1.65
CA LEU A 35 -5.70 28.56 -0.43
C LEU A 35 -5.55 29.63 0.67
N ASP A 36 -5.59 29.21 1.93
CA ASP A 36 -5.48 30.11 3.08
C ASP A 36 -4.01 30.47 3.40
N TRP A 37 -3.54 31.56 2.80
CA TRP A 37 -2.20 32.10 3.04
C TRP A 37 -2.18 33.08 4.22
N LYS A 38 -1.19 32.92 5.10
CA LYS A 38 -0.93 33.78 6.25
C LYS A 38 0.35 34.60 6.01
N ASP A 39 0.23 35.91 5.98
CA ASP A 39 1.35 36.84 5.85
C ASP A 39 1.94 37.24 7.22
N ASN A 40 3.23 37.60 7.25
CA ASN A 40 3.93 38.21 8.39
C ASN A 40 3.89 37.43 9.73
N LEU A 41 4.15 36.12 9.68
CA LEU A 41 4.18 35.26 10.88
C LEU A 41 5.43 35.49 11.76
N PRO A 42 5.29 35.83 13.06
CA PRO A 42 6.43 36.06 13.94
C PRO A 42 7.29 34.79 14.08
N GLY A 43 8.55 34.86 13.65
CA GLY A 43 9.51 33.76 13.72
C GLY A 43 9.48 32.78 12.53
N ALA A 44 8.58 32.97 11.56
CA ALA A 44 8.59 32.22 10.31
C ALA A 44 9.09 33.12 9.15
N PRO A 45 9.98 32.63 8.28
CA PRO A 45 10.46 33.43 7.14
C PRO A 45 9.40 33.51 6.04
N GLY A 46 8.86 34.70 5.82
CA GLY A 46 7.97 35.00 4.69
C GLY A 46 6.50 34.62 4.90
N ARG A 47 5.84 34.33 3.78
CA ARG A 47 4.42 33.95 3.71
C ARG A 47 4.26 32.45 3.99
N ALA A 48 3.30 32.09 4.83
CA ALA A 48 2.96 30.70 5.13
C ALA A 48 1.65 30.29 4.49
N LEU A 49 1.46 28.98 4.34
CA LEU A 49 0.22 28.34 3.93
C LEU A 49 -0.37 27.57 5.11
N ALA A 50 -1.65 27.78 5.42
CA ALA A 50 -2.37 26.98 6.39
C ALA A 50 -2.76 25.62 5.79
N LEU A 51 -2.33 24.54 6.45
CA LEU A 51 -2.52 23.15 6.02
C LEU A 51 -3.69 22.45 6.70
N GLY A 52 -4.23 23.03 7.78
CA GLY A 52 -5.24 22.40 8.63
C GLY A 52 -5.04 22.75 10.10
N THR A 53 -5.66 21.96 10.98
CA THR A 53 -5.63 22.19 12.43
C THR A 53 -5.26 20.93 13.20
N ARG A 54 -4.76 21.08 14.43
CA ARG A 54 -4.57 19.98 15.38
C ARG A 54 -4.85 20.46 16.79
N HIS A 55 -5.92 19.94 17.41
CA HIS A 55 -6.41 20.38 18.72
C HIS A 55 -6.69 21.91 18.78
N ASP A 56 -7.41 22.43 17.78
CA ASP A 56 -7.73 23.86 17.62
C ASP A 56 -6.51 24.79 17.46
N VAL A 57 -5.39 24.23 16.98
CA VAL A 57 -4.15 24.95 16.67
C VAL A 57 -3.88 24.89 15.17
N ASP A 58 -3.66 26.04 14.52
CA ASP A 58 -3.35 26.11 13.09
C ASP A 58 -2.01 25.40 12.82
N ILE A 59 -1.99 24.52 11.82
CA ILE A 59 -0.76 23.97 11.24
C ILE A 59 -0.44 24.75 9.97
N LEU A 60 0.78 25.30 9.94
CA LEU A 60 1.27 26.20 8.92
C LEU A 60 2.55 25.62 8.30
N VAL A 61 2.75 25.83 7.01
CA VAL A 61 4.02 25.55 6.34
C VAL A 61 4.58 26.81 5.69
N CYS A 62 5.90 26.98 5.79
CA CYS A 62 6.68 27.92 5.00
C CYS A 62 7.68 27.14 4.16
N VAL A 63 8.08 27.69 3.01
CA VAL A 63 9.23 27.18 2.26
C VAL A 63 10.38 28.19 2.38
N VAL A 64 11.56 27.71 2.76
CA VAL A 64 12.73 28.53 3.08
C VAL A 64 13.88 28.15 2.16
N GLN A 65 14.44 29.12 1.46
CA GLN A 65 15.63 28.94 0.62
C GLN A 65 16.79 29.69 1.27
N ASN A 66 17.88 28.97 1.60
CA ASN A 66 19.01 29.51 2.36
C ASN A 66 20.25 29.59 1.46
N GLY A 67 20.34 30.65 0.66
CA GLY A 67 21.35 30.77 -0.40
C GLY A 67 21.14 29.71 -1.48
N ASP A 68 22.22 29.10 -1.95
CA ASP A 68 22.21 28.06 -2.99
C ASP A 68 21.67 26.69 -2.52
N LYS A 69 21.15 26.60 -1.29
CA LYS A 69 20.57 25.36 -0.77
C LYS A 69 19.16 25.11 -1.32
N PRO A 70 18.77 23.84 -1.51
CA PRO A 70 17.41 23.49 -1.89
C PRO A 70 16.38 24.12 -0.98
N ALA A 71 15.27 24.56 -1.58
CA ALA A 71 14.12 25.08 -0.85
C ALA A 71 13.58 24.02 0.13
N GLU A 72 13.50 24.35 1.41
CA GLU A 72 13.13 23.45 2.51
C GLU A 72 11.74 23.80 3.07
N SER A 73 10.83 22.82 3.12
CA SER A 73 9.53 22.99 3.79
C SER A 73 9.70 22.92 5.30
N ARG A 74 9.28 23.96 6.03
CA ARG A 74 9.29 24.02 7.51
C ARG A 74 7.89 24.21 8.05
N TYR A 75 7.56 23.43 9.08
CA TYR A 75 6.22 23.33 9.63
C TYR A 75 6.13 23.96 11.01
N PHE A 76 4.99 24.59 11.30
CA PHE A 76 4.76 25.34 12.52
C PHE A 76 3.34 25.12 13.02
N MET A 77 3.17 25.05 14.34
CA MET A 77 1.88 25.21 15.02
C MET A 77 1.72 26.63 15.52
N LYS A 78 0.54 27.23 15.33
CA LYS A 78 0.17 28.54 15.87
C LYS A 78 -1.16 28.45 16.60
N HIS A 79 -1.18 28.79 17.89
CA HIS A 79 -2.43 28.94 18.64
C HIS A 79 -3.14 30.24 18.23
N PRO A 80 -4.49 30.26 18.15
CA PRO A 80 -5.23 31.45 17.74
C PRO A 80 -4.93 32.66 18.63
N ASP A 81 -4.81 32.44 19.94
CA ASP A 81 -4.52 33.49 20.93
C ASP A 81 -3.02 33.81 21.12
N SER A 82 -2.12 33.13 20.38
CA SER A 82 -0.68 33.32 20.52
C SER A 82 -0.05 34.06 19.36
N SER A 83 0.83 35.01 19.69
CA SER A 83 1.75 35.63 18.74
C SER A 83 2.97 34.75 18.42
N SER A 84 3.22 33.69 19.20
CA SER A 84 4.34 32.76 18.97
C SER A 84 3.91 31.56 18.12
N VAL A 85 4.84 31.12 17.26
CA VAL A 85 4.76 29.86 16.52
C VAL A 85 5.70 28.83 17.14
N LYS A 86 5.29 27.56 17.15
CA LYS A 86 6.12 26.42 17.59
C LYS A 86 6.51 25.61 16.36
N ALA A 87 7.80 25.48 16.07
CA ALA A 87 8.27 24.57 15.02
C ALA A 87 7.89 23.12 15.33
N ILE A 88 7.45 22.38 14.30
CA ILE A 88 7.09 20.96 14.37
C ILE A 88 7.68 20.20 13.18
N THR A 89 7.70 18.87 13.27
CA THR A 89 8.21 17.98 12.22
C THR A 89 7.12 17.67 11.19
N THR A 90 7.52 17.16 10.02
CA THR A 90 6.56 16.61 9.03
C THR A 90 5.76 15.43 9.61
N ASP A 91 6.34 14.66 10.52
CA ASP A 91 5.61 13.60 11.25
C ASP A 91 4.48 14.17 12.10
N ASP A 92 4.71 15.27 12.83
CA ASP A 92 3.67 15.94 13.63
C ASP A 92 2.54 16.54 12.78
N VAL A 93 2.80 16.83 11.50
CA VAL A 93 1.79 17.28 10.51
C VAL A 93 1.01 16.10 9.95
N CYS A 94 1.68 15.00 9.62
CA CYS A 94 1.02 13.85 9.01
C CYS A 94 0.27 12.99 10.05
N ASP A 95 0.77 12.89 11.28
CA ASP A 95 0.19 12.08 12.36
C ASP A 95 -0.73 12.93 13.27
N GLY A 96 -2.05 12.80 13.05
CA GLY A 96 -3.07 13.35 13.94
C GLY A 96 -3.43 14.83 13.75
N ALA A 97 -3.17 15.40 12.57
CA ALA A 97 -3.73 16.68 12.14
C ALA A 97 -4.99 16.49 11.28
N ASP A 98 -5.95 17.41 11.41
CA ASP A 98 -7.09 17.54 10.52
C ASP A 98 -6.70 18.46 9.35
N LEU A 99 -6.12 17.87 8.31
CA LEU A 99 -5.60 18.61 7.16
C LEU A 99 -6.71 19.05 6.19
N THR A 100 -6.50 20.18 5.52
CA THR A 100 -7.40 20.69 4.48
C THR A 100 -7.12 20.02 3.13
N PHE A 101 -8.10 20.06 2.23
CA PHE A 101 -7.90 19.68 0.83
C PHE A 101 -6.98 20.70 0.13
N PRO A 102 -5.98 20.28 -0.66
CA PRO A 102 -5.69 18.91 -1.12
C PRO A 102 -4.76 18.09 -0.19
N PHE A 103 -4.15 18.69 0.82
CA PHE A 103 -3.11 18.08 1.67
C PHE A 103 -3.57 16.82 2.41
N VAL A 104 -4.86 16.76 2.80
CA VAL A 104 -5.50 15.57 3.38
C VAL A 104 -5.36 14.31 2.52
N CYS A 105 -5.28 14.44 1.19
CA CYS A 105 -5.13 13.30 0.27
C CYS A 105 -3.75 12.65 0.34
N LEU A 106 -2.76 13.36 0.90
CA LEU A 106 -1.35 12.95 0.99
C LEU A 106 -0.91 12.75 2.44
N GLN A 107 -1.86 12.66 3.37
CA GLN A 107 -1.59 12.52 4.79
C GLN A 107 -1.09 11.11 5.12
N GLY A 108 0.19 11.00 5.47
CA GLY A 108 0.77 9.74 5.94
C GLY A 108 2.23 9.86 6.37
N THR A 109 2.66 8.96 7.24
CA THR A 109 3.98 9.02 7.90
C THR A 109 5.10 8.34 7.10
N SER A 110 4.81 7.71 5.95
CA SER A 110 5.85 7.10 5.13
C SER A 110 6.75 8.13 4.45
N LYS A 111 7.97 7.71 4.09
CA LYS A 111 8.93 8.53 3.33
C LYS A 111 8.36 8.96 1.96
N SER A 112 7.50 8.15 1.35
CA SER A 112 6.88 8.45 0.05
C SER A 112 5.77 9.51 0.19
N GLU A 113 4.87 9.35 1.15
CA GLU A 113 3.80 10.32 1.44
C GLU A 113 4.37 11.69 1.80
N LYS A 114 5.36 11.75 2.70
CA LYS A 114 6.08 13.00 3.04
C LYS A 114 6.75 13.65 1.82
N ARG A 115 7.29 12.86 0.89
CA ARG A 115 7.90 13.36 -0.35
C ARG A 115 6.84 13.97 -1.28
N ASN A 116 5.71 13.29 -1.45
CA ASN A 116 4.56 13.77 -2.22
C ASN A 116 3.95 15.04 -1.59
N PHE A 117 3.83 15.08 -0.27
CA PHE A 117 3.37 16.22 0.51
C PHE A 117 4.26 17.46 0.31
N SER A 118 5.58 17.28 0.44
CA SER A 118 6.55 18.36 0.18
C SER A 118 6.55 18.79 -1.28
N LEU A 119 6.34 17.87 -2.23
CA LEU A 119 6.24 18.19 -3.66
C LEU A 119 5.03 19.09 -3.96
N LEU A 120 3.84 18.75 -3.45
CA LEU A 120 2.63 19.56 -3.59
C LEU A 120 2.78 20.92 -2.90
N THR A 121 3.40 20.95 -1.72
CA THR A 121 3.72 22.20 -1.03
C THR A 121 4.62 23.09 -1.89
N LYS A 122 5.72 22.55 -2.42
CA LYS A 122 6.66 23.30 -3.27
C LYS A 122 6.01 23.80 -4.55
N PHE A 123 5.14 23.01 -5.17
CA PHE A 123 4.33 23.43 -6.31
C PHE A 123 3.48 24.67 -5.98
N TYR A 124 2.75 24.69 -4.86
CA TYR A 124 1.97 25.88 -4.48
C TYR A 124 2.84 27.11 -4.17
N PHE A 125 4.01 26.92 -3.57
CA PHE A 125 4.93 28.02 -3.30
C PHE A 125 5.62 28.55 -4.57
N SER A 126 5.85 27.72 -5.60
CA SER A 126 6.34 28.20 -6.90
C SER A 126 5.22 28.89 -7.70
N GLN A 127 3.97 28.39 -7.66
CA GLN A 127 2.81 29.10 -8.22
C GLN A 127 2.61 30.49 -7.59
N ALA A 128 2.81 30.60 -6.28
CA ALA A 128 2.75 31.87 -5.56
C ALA A 128 3.96 32.80 -5.81
N GLY A 129 4.98 32.36 -6.56
CA GLY A 129 6.21 33.13 -6.82
C GLY A 129 7.08 33.35 -5.57
N ILE A 130 6.98 32.48 -4.56
CA ILE A 130 7.73 32.58 -3.29
C ILE A 130 9.06 31.82 -3.38
N VAL A 131 9.12 30.76 -4.17
CA VAL A 131 10.31 29.95 -4.42
C VAL A 131 10.72 30.14 -5.88
N ASP A 132 11.96 30.56 -6.10
CA ASP A 132 12.48 30.77 -7.45
C ASP A 132 12.82 29.43 -8.13
N GLU A 133 12.86 29.40 -9.46
CA GLU A 133 12.62 28.22 -10.29
C GLU A 133 13.76 27.17 -10.36
N ALA A 134 14.46 26.95 -9.24
CA ALA A 134 15.33 25.82 -8.99
C ALA A 134 14.60 24.73 -8.18
N MET A 135 13.57 24.13 -8.77
CA MET A 135 13.33 22.72 -8.46
C MET A 135 14.55 21.96 -9.02
N GLU A 136 15.50 21.60 -8.15
CA GLU A 136 16.77 20.94 -8.52
C GLU A 136 16.58 19.65 -9.33
N VAL A 137 15.38 19.09 -9.26
CA VAL A 137 14.89 17.97 -10.05
C VAL A 137 14.53 18.48 -11.44
N ALA A 138 15.12 17.90 -12.49
CA ALA A 138 14.81 18.22 -13.89
C ALA A 138 13.29 18.35 -14.12
N LEU A 139 12.85 19.38 -14.86
CA LEU A 139 11.41 19.68 -15.04
C LEU A 139 10.57 18.46 -15.48
N LYS A 140 11.16 17.56 -16.27
CA LYS A 140 10.58 16.27 -16.68
C LYS A 140 10.30 15.34 -15.49
N ASP A 141 11.26 15.18 -14.58
CA ASP A 141 11.13 14.37 -13.36
C ASP A 141 10.19 15.02 -12.34
N PHE A 142 10.20 16.36 -12.25
CA PHE A 142 9.21 17.09 -11.48
C PHE A 142 7.81 16.79 -12.01
N ALA A 143 7.58 16.94 -13.32
CA ALA A 143 6.29 16.69 -13.94
C ALA A 143 5.83 15.23 -13.81
N LYS A 144 6.73 14.25 -13.97
CA LYS A 144 6.47 12.82 -13.73
C LYS A 144 6.01 12.55 -12.28
N ARG A 145 6.71 13.11 -11.28
CA ARG A 145 6.34 12.95 -9.87
C ARG A 145 5.06 13.71 -9.51
N MET A 146 4.87 14.91 -10.05
CA MET A 146 3.68 15.73 -9.82
C MET A 146 2.43 15.11 -10.46
N HIS A 147 2.57 14.49 -11.64
CA HIS A 147 1.51 13.70 -12.27
C HIS A 147 1.01 12.61 -11.30
N HIS A 148 1.91 11.79 -10.75
CA HIS A 148 1.56 10.78 -9.76
C HIS A 148 0.87 11.36 -8.51
N VAL A 149 1.32 12.52 -8.01
CA VAL A 149 0.64 13.21 -6.89
C VAL A 149 -0.80 13.62 -7.26
N LEU A 150 -1.03 14.11 -8.47
CA LEU A 150 -2.38 14.47 -8.94
C LEU A 150 -3.27 13.24 -9.18
N GLU A 151 -2.70 12.10 -9.58
CA GLU A 151 -3.41 10.82 -9.65
C GLU A 151 -3.90 10.37 -8.27
N LEU A 152 -3.05 10.46 -7.23
CA LEU A 152 -3.42 10.14 -5.84
C LEU A 152 -4.56 11.03 -5.33
N ILE A 153 -4.51 12.33 -5.61
CA ILE A 153 -5.58 13.28 -5.25
C ILE A 153 -6.89 12.93 -5.98
N ASN A 154 -6.81 12.68 -7.29
CA ASN A 154 -7.96 12.24 -8.10
C ASN A 154 -8.56 10.92 -7.62
N PHE A 155 -7.73 9.97 -7.18
CA PHE A 155 -8.18 8.72 -6.57
C PHE A 155 -8.94 8.98 -5.26
N TYR A 156 -8.36 9.77 -4.35
CA TYR A 156 -8.99 10.17 -3.09
C TYR A 156 -10.35 10.87 -3.32
N MET A 157 -10.42 11.81 -4.28
CA MET A 157 -11.68 12.50 -4.60
C MET A 157 -12.77 11.55 -5.10
N ARG A 158 -12.43 10.53 -5.90
CA ARG A 158 -13.37 9.51 -6.38
C ARG A 158 -13.87 8.63 -5.24
N GLU A 159 -12.97 8.19 -4.36
CA GLU A 159 -13.29 7.34 -3.21
C GLU A 159 -14.17 8.06 -2.18
N HIS A 160 -13.79 9.29 -1.80
CA HIS A 160 -14.46 10.08 -0.76
C HIS A 160 -15.57 11.01 -1.29
N ARG A 161 -15.86 10.99 -2.59
CA ARG A 161 -16.85 11.85 -3.28
C ARG A 161 -16.65 13.35 -3.01
N VAL A 162 -15.39 13.78 -2.92
CA VAL A 162 -15.04 15.19 -2.72
C VAL A 162 -15.50 15.98 -3.96
N PRO A 163 -16.34 17.03 -3.81
CA PRO A 163 -16.73 17.87 -4.94
C PRO A 163 -15.49 18.48 -5.60
N LYS A 164 -15.47 18.55 -6.94
CA LYS A 164 -14.38 19.25 -7.64
C LYS A 164 -14.27 20.70 -7.15
N PRO A 165 -13.04 21.23 -6.96
CA PRO A 165 -12.84 22.66 -6.76
C PRO A 165 -13.60 23.42 -7.84
N ARG A 166 -14.50 24.31 -7.43
CA ARG A 166 -15.28 25.11 -8.37
C ARG A 166 -14.34 26.15 -8.95
N ALA A 167 -13.84 25.91 -10.16
CA ALA A 167 -13.00 26.86 -10.88
C ALA A 167 -13.62 28.26 -10.80
N SER A 168 -12.90 29.19 -10.16
CA SER A 168 -13.35 30.56 -10.03
C SER A 168 -13.36 31.17 -11.43
N ILE A 169 -14.57 31.43 -11.94
CA ILE A 169 -14.77 32.13 -13.21
C ILE A 169 -14.23 33.55 -13.00
N GLN A 170 -12.98 33.78 -13.40
CA GLN A 170 -12.39 35.10 -13.40
C GLN A 170 -13.08 35.93 -14.49
N SER A 171 -14.06 36.71 -14.05
CA SER A 171 -14.67 37.77 -14.82
C SER A 171 -13.59 38.75 -15.29
N GLN A 172 -13.29 38.75 -16.58
CA GLN A 172 -12.65 39.89 -17.25
C GLN A 172 -13.59 40.46 -18.31
N THR A 173 -14.33 41.47 -17.86
CA THR A 173 -14.53 42.74 -18.57
C THR A 173 -15.00 42.70 -20.03
N THR A 174 -16.29 42.96 -20.22
CA THR A 174 -16.74 44.00 -21.15
C THR A 174 -17.72 44.92 -20.42
N GLU A 175 -17.32 46.17 -20.20
CA GLU A 175 -18.22 47.25 -19.77
C GLU A 175 -19.09 47.73 -20.94
N SER A 176 -20.19 48.44 -20.61
CA SER A 176 -21.25 48.96 -21.51
C SER A 176 -22.12 47.87 -22.16
N SER A 177 -23.45 47.84 -21.95
CA SER A 177 -24.37 48.97 -21.78
C SER A 177 -25.39 48.72 -20.68
N ASP A 178 -25.82 49.80 -20.01
CA ASP A 178 -27.13 49.82 -19.35
C ASP A 178 -28.21 49.66 -20.43
N GLU A 179 -29.14 48.73 -20.25
CA GLU A 179 -30.59 48.80 -20.52
C GLU A 179 -31.24 47.40 -20.33
N GLU A 180 -32.55 47.37 -20.05
CA GLU A 180 -33.41 46.17 -19.93
C GLU A 180 -33.29 45.30 -18.65
N GLU A 181 -33.56 45.90 -17.49
CA GLU A 181 -34.33 45.21 -16.45
C GLU A 181 -35.75 44.90 -16.96
N GLN A 182 -36.03 43.70 -17.49
CA GLN A 182 -37.30 42.96 -17.38
C GLN A 182 -37.28 41.65 -18.20
N TYR A 183 -38.15 40.70 -17.84
CA TYR A 183 -38.41 39.43 -18.55
C TYR A 183 -37.32 38.33 -18.56
N GLU A 184 -37.07 37.71 -17.40
CA GLU A 184 -36.80 36.25 -17.38
C GLU A 184 -37.46 35.50 -16.21
N GLY A 185 -38.55 36.05 -15.67
CA GLY A 185 -39.34 35.45 -14.59
C GLY A 185 -40.43 34.45 -15.03
N GLN A 186 -40.28 33.77 -16.18
CA GLN A 186 -41.36 32.96 -16.79
C GLN A 186 -40.97 31.56 -17.31
N GLN A 187 -39.81 31.01 -16.94
CA GLN A 187 -39.43 29.61 -17.30
C GLN A 187 -39.13 28.69 -16.10
N ARG A 188 -39.59 29.05 -14.89
CA ARG A 188 -39.38 28.23 -13.67
C ARG A 188 -40.62 27.58 -13.06
N GLU A 189 -41.80 27.79 -13.62
CA GLU A 189 -43.09 27.26 -13.09
C GLU A 189 -43.76 26.19 -14.00
N GLN A 190 -43.12 25.74 -15.08
CA GLN A 190 -43.71 24.78 -16.04
C GLN A 190 -43.14 23.35 -16.01
N LEU A 191 -42.31 22.99 -15.02
CA LEU A 191 -41.77 21.61 -14.90
C LEU A 191 -42.25 20.83 -13.66
N GLU A 192 -43.09 21.42 -12.80
CA GLU A 192 -43.65 20.75 -11.60
C GLU A 192 -45.14 20.38 -11.72
N GLN A 193 -45.76 20.50 -12.91
CA GLN A 193 -47.20 20.21 -13.13
C GLN A 193 -47.50 19.09 -14.14
N GLU A 194 -46.63 18.06 -14.27
CA GLU A 194 -46.91 16.90 -15.14
C GLU A 194 -46.75 15.51 -14.48
N ILE A 195 -46.93 15.39 -13.15
CA ILE A 195 -47.07 14.08 -12.48
C ILE A 195 -48.20 14.06 -11.42
N GLU A 196 -49.26 14.86 -11.58
CA GLU A 196 -50.38 14.86 -10.61
C GLU A 196 -51.78 15.02 -11.24
N SER A 197 -52.12 14.19 -12.24
CA SER A 197 -53.48 14.14 -12.82
C SER A 197 -53.88 12.80 -13.47
N VAL A 198 -53.84 11.70 -12.72
CA VAL A 198 -54.72 10.54 -12.99
C VAL A 198 -55.40 10.09 -11.70
N GLN A 199 -56.70 10.30 -11.65
CA GLN A 199 -57.52 10.15 -10.45
C GLN A 199 -57.71 8.68 -10.03
N SER A 200 -57.43 8.45 -8.74
CA SER A 200 -58.40 7.97 -7.75
C SER A 200 -59.32 6.79 -8.11
N ASN A 201 -59.09 5.66 -7.44
CA ASN A 201 -60.15 4.96 -6.71
C ASN A 201 -59.56 4.11 -5.57
N GLN A 202 -59.71 4.58 -4.33
CA GLN A 202 -59.49 3.80 -3.10
C GLN A 202 -60.83 3.35 -2.51
N PRO A 203 -60.83 2.28 -1.70
CA PRO A 203 -60.95 2.54 -0.28
C PRO A 203 -59.95 1.77 0.61
N LYS A 204 -59.07 2.54 1.27
CA LYS A 204 -58.65 2.40 2.68
C LYS A 204 -58.76 1.02 3.34
N GLN A 205 -57.61 0.39 3.63
CA GLN A 205 -57.38 -0.22 4.95
C GLN A 205 -55.92 -0.03 5.41
N LYS A 206 -55.70 -0.11 6.72
CA LYS A 206 -54.59 0.55 7.42
C LYS A 206 -53.33 -0.32 7.50
N SER A 207 -52.17 0.28 7.28
CA SER A 207 -50.85 -0.31 7.59
C SER A 207 -50.66 -0.57 9.08
N PRO A 208 -49.77 -1.50 9.45
CA PRO A 208 -48.69 -1.11 10.35
C PRO A 208 -47.29 -1.40 9.80
N THR A 209 -46.39 -0.50 10.17
CA THR A 209 -44.96 -0.43 9.85
C THR A 209 -44.21 -1.76 10.05
N ARG A 210 -43.52 -2.25 9.01
CA ARG A 210 -42.51 -3.31 9.15
C ARG A 210 -41.15 -2.83 8.67
N LYS A 211 -40.19 -2.83 9.60
CA LYS A 211 -38.78 -2.47 9.38
C LYS A 211 -38.22 -3.19 8.15
N GLN A 212 -37.72 -2.44 7.16
CA GLN A 212 -36.91 -3.03 6.10
C GLN A 212 -35.61 -3.54 6.72
N LYS A 213 -35.46 -4.86 6.80
CA LYS A 213 -34.13 -5.47 6.89
C LYS A 213 -33.44 -5.16 5.57
N ALA A 214 -32.30 -4.46 5.61
CA ALA A 214 -31.44 -4.35 4.45
C ALA A 214 -31.07 -5.78 3.98
N LYS A 215 -31.18 -6.03 2.69
CA LYS A 215 -30.77 -7.31 2.10
C LYS A 215 -29.25 -7.41 2.21
N LEU A 216 -28.75 -8.39 2.95
CA LEU A 216 -27.57 -9.10 2.46
C LEU A 216 -27.99 -9.77 1.15
N ASN A 217 -27.20 -9.57 0.10
CA ASN A 217 -26.98 -10.51 -1.03
C ASN A 217 -26.13 -9.81 -2.10
N ASN A 218 -24.84 -10.13 -2.13
CA ASN A 218 -24.20 -10.84 -3.25
C ASN A 218 -22.68 -10.91 -3.01
N TYR A 219 -22.21 -12.07 -2.59
CA TYR A 219 -20.86 -12.54 -2.95
C TYR A 219 -20.94 -13.18 -4.36
N ASP A 220 -19.77 -13.42 -4.96
CA ASP A 220 -19.50 -14.25 -6.16
C ASP A 220 -19.05 -13.53 -7.45
N ILE A 221 -17.97 -12.73 -7.36
CA ILE A 221 -16.89 -12.64 -8.38
C ILE A 221 -15.54 -12.51 -7.63
N PRO A 222 -14.42 -13.19 -8.02
CA PRO A 222 -13.20 -13.24 -7.21
C PRO A 222 -12.36 -11.94 -7.17
N PRO A 223 -11.69 -11.64 -6.04
CA PRO A 223 -10.87 -10.44 -5.85
C PRO A 223 -9.45 -10.54 -6.46
N ILE A 224 -9.31 -11.10 -7.67
CA ILE A 224 -8.03 -11.11 -8.39
C ILE A 224 -8.15 -10.82 -9.90
N ASN A 225 -9.37 -10.70 -10.43
CA ASN A 225 -9.62 -10.64 -11.87
C ASN A 225 -8.88 -9.47 -12.56
N GLN A 226 -8.84 -8.26 -12.00
CA GLN A 226 -8.13 -7.15 -12.66
C GLN A 226 -6.60 -7.36 -12.71
N ILE A 227 -6.01 -8.15 -11.80
CA ILE A 227 -4.57 -8.51 -11.85
C ILE A 227 -4.36 -9.51 -13.00
N LEU A 228 -5.25 -10.49 -13.13
CA LEU A 228 -5.20 -11.45 -14.24
C LEU A 228 -5.44 -10.77 -15.59
N GLU A 229 -6.46 -9.92 -15.72
CA GLU A 229 -6.72 -9.09 -16.91
C GLU A 229 -5.52 -8.18 -17.24
N SER A 230 -4.87 -7.61 -16.22
CA SER A 230 -3.66 -6.79 -16.40
C SER A 230 -2.45 -7.62 -16.86
N LEU A 231 -2.34 -8.89 -16.47
CA LEU A 231 -1.32 -9.81 -17.02
C LEU A 231 -1.66 -10.21 -18.48
N VAL A 232 -2.93 -10.49 -18.80
CA VAL A 232 -3.39 -10.76 -20.17
C VAL A 232 -3.08 -9.56 -21.08
N ALA A 233 -3.39 -8.33 -20.63
CA ALA A 233 -3.08 -7.10 -21.36
C ALA A 233 -1.57 -6.84 -21.54
N GLN A 234 -0.72 -7.47 -20.73
CA GLN A 234 0.74 -7.43 -20.82
C GLN A 234 1.33 -8.63 -21.58
N ASP A 235 0.51 -9.46 -22.25
CA ASP A 235 0.93 -10.71 -22.91
C ASP A 235 1.72 -11.65 -21.97
N ALA A 236 1.21 -11.78 -20.74
CA ALA A 236 1.84 -12.51 -19.64
C ALA A 236 0.92 -13.59 -19.03
N GLU A 237 -0.18 -13.95 -19.71
CA GLU A 237 -1.11 -15.00 -19.26
C GLU A 237 -0.40 -16.36 -19.14
N ASP A 238 0.37 -16.74 -20.16
CA ASP A 238 1.11 -18.02 -20.20
C ASP A 238 2.18 -18.13 -19.09
N LEU A 239 2.55 -17.03 -18.42
CA LEU A 239 3.43 -17.04 -17.25
C LEU A 239 2.73 -17.46 -15.96
N LEU A 240 1.41 -17.65 -15.96
CA LEU A 240 0.68 -18.22 -14.81
C LEU A 240 0.79 -19.77 -14.80
N ASP A 241 1.04 -20.40 -15.95
CA ASP A 241 1.20 -21.86 -16.06
C ASP A 241 2.53 -22.36 -15.44
N VAL A 242 3.47 -21.46 -15.11
CA VAL A 242 4.79 -21.81 -14.54
C VAL A 242 4.80 -21.92 -13.01
N ILE A 243 3.70 -21.51 -12.36
CA ILE A 243 3.54 -21.56 -10.90
C ILE A 243 2.46 -22.59 -10.51
N PRO A 244 2.54 -23.20 -9.32
CA PRO A 244 1.46 -24.03 -8.80
C PRO A 244 0.14 -23.24 -8.73
N PRO A 245 -1.01 -23.85 -9.08
CA PRO A 245 -2.31 -23.24 -8.80
C PRO A 245 -2.55 -23.12 -7.30
N VAL A 246 -3.43 -22.22 -6.87
CA VAL A 246 -3.70 -21.99 -5.43
C VAL A 246 -4.16 -23.25 -4.69
N THR A 247 -4.76 -24.21 -5.39
CA THR A 247 -5.18 -25.52 -4.87
C THR A 247 -4.02 -26.42 -4.43
N ASP A 248 -2.84 -26.20 -4.99
CA ASP A 248 -1.63 -26.99 -4.74
C ASP A 248 -0.77 -26.33 -3.65
N MET A 249 -1.16 -25.15 -3.18
CA MET A 249 -0.54 -24.42 -2.08
C MET A 249 -1.24 -24.77 -0.76
N THR A 250 -0.49 -25.18 0.25
CA THR A 250 -1.05 -25.61 1.54
C THR A 250 -1.41 -24.40 2.41
N PHE A 251 -2.67 -23.99 2.37
CA PHE A 251 -3.25 -23.05 3.34
C PHE A 251 -3.86 -23.82 4.52
N GLU A 252 -3.56 -23.38 5.74
CA GLU A 252 -4.11 -23.93 6.98
C GLU A 252 -4.81 -22.81 7.77
N PRO A 253 -5.98 -23.06 8.39
CA PRO A 253 -6.58 -22.12 9.36
C PRO A 253 -5.61 -21.79 10.50
N GLN A 254 -5.65 -20.56 11.02
CA GLN A 254 -4.78 -20.14 12.12
C GLN A 254 -5.49 -19.26 13.15
N ASP A 255 -5.53 -19.74 14.39
CA ASP A 255 -6.16 -19.04 15.54
C ASP A 255 -5.12 -18.32 16.43
N VAL A 256 -3.85 -18.28 16.01
CA VAL A 256 -2.72 -17.85 16.85
C VAL A 256 -2.57 -16.33 16.88
N ASP A 257 -3.06 -15.63 15.84
CA ASP A 257 -2.90 -14.20 15.67
C ASP A 257 -4.19 -13.61 15.10
N GLU A 258 -5.07 -13.14 15.99
CA GLU A 258 -6.36 -12.50 15.68
C GLU A 258 -6.23 -11.28 14.75
N ARG A 259 -5.03 -10.71 14.61
CA ARG A 259 -4.76 -9.59 13.71
C ARG A 259 -4.32 -10.02 12.32
N ALA A 260 -3.84 -11.24 12.14
CA ALA A 260 -3.41 -11.73 10.83
C ALA A 260 -4.59 -12.32 10.04
N ALA A 261 -4.38 -12.58 8.75
CA ALA A 261 -5.32 -13.31 7.91
C ALA A 261 -5.72 -14.65 8.56
N SER A 262 -6.97 -15.09 8.35
CA SER A 262 -7.55 -16.28 8.99
C SER A 262 -6.83 -17.59 8.68
N HIS A 263 -5.96 -17.59 7.67
CA HIS A 263 -5.15 -18.73 7.26
C HIS A 263 -3.67 -18.35 7.20
N LYS A 264 -2.81 -19.34 7.38
CA LYS A 264 -1.36 -19.29 7.19
C LYS A 264 -1.01 -20.13 5.95
N LEU A 265 -0.02 -19.69 5.17
CA LEU A 265 0.48 -20.39 3.98
C LEU A 265 1.73 -21.19 4.36
N PHE A 266 1.79 -22.49 4.06
CA PHE A 266 3.04 -23.24 4.15
C PHE A 266 4.07 -22.63 3.19
N PHE A 267 5.29 -22.42 3.66
CA PHE A 267 6.32 -21.69 2.90
C PHE A 267 7.61 -22.50 2.74
N ALA A 268 8.05 -23.18 3.81
CA ALA A 268 9.30 -23.92 3.80
C ALA A 268 9.37 -24.99 4.89
N THR A 269 10.30 -25.94 4.74
CA THR A 269 10.76 -26.80 5.83
C THR A 269 12.12 -26.32 6.33
N HIS A 270 12.27 -26.12 7.64
CA HIS A 270 13.52 -25.70 8.26
C HIS A 270 14.61 -26.79 8.12
N SER A 271 15.62 -26.53 7.29
CA SER A 271 16.69 -27.45 6.87
C SER A 271 17.28 -28.34 7.98
N LYS A 272 17.64 -27.75 9.13
CA LYS A 272 18.27 -28.47 10.26
C LYS A 272 17.31 -29.08 11.29
N ALA A 273 16.07 -28.62 11.32
CA ALA A 273 15.14 -28.87 12.44
C ALA A 273 13.91 -29.69 12.04
N ASP A 274 13.72 -29.89 10.73
CA ASP A 274 12.60 -30.57 10.10
C ASP A 274 11.25 -30.10 10.65
N ARG A 275 11.04 -28.77 10.60
CA ARG A 275 9.79 -28.13 11.03
C ARG A 275 9.25 -27.23 9.95
N SER A 276 7.94 -27.24 9.80
CA SER A 276 7.20 -26.32 8.96
C SER A 276 7.42 -24.87 9.36
N ILE A 277 7.63 -24.04 8.35
CA ILE A 277 7.63 -22.59 8.41
C ILE A 277 6.43 -22.13 7.61
N TYR A 278 5.57 -21.36 8.27
CA TYR A 278 4.39 -20.77 7.66
C TYR A 278 4.55 -19.25 7.56
N VAL A 279 3.86 -18.71 6.58
CA VAL A 279 3.73 -17.29 6.29
C VAL A 279 2.35 -16.81 6.69
N PHE A 280 2.31 -15.64 7.32
CA PHE A 280 1.13 -14.95 7.77
C PHE A 280 1.16 -13.57 7.14
N LEU A 281 0.02 -13.10 6.62
CA LEU A 281 -0.15 -11.68 6.28
C LEU A 281 -0.86 -10.98 7.44
N ARG A 282 -0.21 -9.96 8.00
CA ARG A 282 -0.76 -9.15 9.09
C ARG A 282 -0.90 -7.70 8.61
N PRO A 283 -2.06 -7.04 8.76
CA PRO A 283 -2.15 -5.59 8.59
C PRO A 283 -1.13 -4.90 9.50
N SER A 284 -0.28 -4.05 8.94
CA SER A 284 0.69 -3.30 9.72
C SER A 284 -0.04 -2.26 10.57
N ASN A 285 0.25 -2.21 11.87
CA ASN A 285 -0.48 -1.33 12.80
C ASN A 285 -0.36 0.14 12.34
N GLY A 286 -1.50 0.73 11.94
CA GLY A 286 -1.55 2.13 11.50
C GLY A 286 -1.06 2.39 10.07
N LYS A 287 -0.89 1.37 9.22
CA LYS A 287 -0.53 1.55 7.80
C LYS A 287 -1.47 0.77 6.90
N SER A 288 -1.65 1.26 5.67
CA SER A 288 -2.48 0.65 4.62
C SER A 288 -1.88 -0.61 3.99
N HIS A 289 -0.91 -1.28 4.62
CA HIS A 289 -0.24 -2.45 4.04
C HIS A 289 -0.12 -3.67 4.95
N HIS A 290 -0.15 -4.85 4.32
CA HIS A 290 0.12 -6.13 4.97
C HIS A 290 1.63 -6.42 5.05
N GLU A 291 2.08 -6.71 6.26
CA GLU A 291 3.38 -7.25 6.61
C GLU A 291 3.40 -8.76 6.37
N VAL A 292 4.46 -9.27 5.72
CA VAL A 292 4.74 -10.70 5.56
C VAL A 292 5.53 -11.19 6.76
N VAL A 293 4.90 -12.02 7.59
CA VAL A 293 5.51 -12.54 8.83
C VAL A 293 5.78 -14.04 8.68
N PHE A 294 7.03 -14.44 8.85
CA PHE A 294 7.45 -15.84 8.85
C PHE A 294 7.45 -16.39 10.28
N ARG A 295 6.81 -17.53 10.53
CA ARG A 295 6.91 -18.25 11.81
C ARG A 295 7.21 -19.72 11.59
N GLN A 296 8.17 -20.25 12.35
CA GLN A 296 8.43 -21.67 12.48
C GLN A 296 7.55 -22.25 13.58
N GLU A 297 6.94 -23.40 13.34
CA GLU A 297 6.13 -24.04 14.38
C GLU A 297 6.98 -24.60 15.52
N GLY A 298 6.46 -24.41 16.74
CA GLY A 298 6.98 -25.04 17.94
C GLY A 298 6.65 -26.53 17.97
N ARG A 299 7.35 -27.28 18.83
CA ARG A 299 6.85 -28.59 19.28
C ARG A 299 5.57 -28.35 20.10
N ARG A 300 4.69 -29.34 20.25
CA ARG A 300 3.44 -29.23 21.04
C ARG A 300 3.73 -28.56 22.40
N GLY A 301 3.02 -27.46 22.69
CA GLY A 301 3.19 -26.68 23.92
C GLY A 301 4.29 -25.60 23.89
N VAL A 302 5.03 -25.44 22.79
CA VAL A 302 6.01 -24.36 22.58
C VAL A 302 5.40 -23.34 21.62
N ALA A 303 5.47 -22.05 21.97
CA ALA A 303 4.99 -20.97 21.11
C ALA A 303 5.74 -20.94 19.76
N PRO A 304 5.07 -20.59 18.63
CA PRO A 304 5.73 -20.42 17.35
C PRO A 304 6.82 -19.36 17.39
N GLN A 305 7.96 -19.64 16.75
CA GLN A 305 9.09 -18.71 16.70
C GLN A 305 8.99 -17.86 15.43
N GLN A 306 8.96 -16.54 15.59
CA GLN A 306 9.08 -15.62 14.44
C GLN A 306 10.52 -15.65 13.89
N LEU A 307 10.63 -15.71 12.56
CA LEU A 307 11.90 -15.71 11.82
C LEU A 307 12.07 -14.41 11.04
N SER A 308 13.32 -14.04 10.75
CA SER A 308 13.61 -13.00 9.75
C SER A 308 13.34 -13.52 8.33
N ALA A 309 13.14 -12.62 7.38
CA ALA A 309 12.92 -12.99 5.97
C ALA A 309 14.12 -13.76 5.42
N GLU A 310 15.35 -13.30 5.68
CA GLU A 310 16.60 -13.98 5.29
C GLU A 310 16.64 -15.39 5.86
N THR A 311 16.32 -15.54 7.15
CA THR A 311 16.35 -16.81 7.87
C THR A 311 15.34 -17.81 7.28
N ALA A 312 14.16 -17.33 6.86
CA ALA A 312 13.13 -18.17 6.24
C ALA A 312 13.44 -18.51 4.78
N ILE A 313 13.91 -17.54 3.98
CA ILE A 313 14.27 -17.72 2.56
C ILE A 313 15.46 -18.69 2.41
N SER A 314 16.34 -18.75 3.41
CA SER A 314 17.47 -19.70 3.46
C SER A 314 17.10 -21.18 3.62
N GLN A 315 15.81 -21.52 3.78
CA GLN A 315 15.36 -22.89 4.12
C GLN A 315 14.96 -23.70 2.88
N ASN A 316 14.39 -24.90 3.08
CA ASN A 316 13.89 -25.73 2.00
C ASN A 316 12.50 -25.21 1.58
N LEU A 317 12.50 -24.23 0.66
CA LEU A 317 11.29 -23.54 0.20
C LEU A 317 10.36 -24.45 -0.59
N GLN A 318 9.05 -24.25 -0.44
CA GLN A 318 8.04 -24.80 -1.34
C GLN A 318 8.13 -24.11 -2.71
N ARG A 319 7.77 -24.83 -3.79
CA ARG A 319 7.50 -24.18 -5.08
C ARG A 319 6.32 -23.20 -4.96
N PRO A 320 6.35 -22.04 -5.63
CA PRO A 320 7.40 -21.57 -6.55
C PRO A 320 8.52 -20.76 -5.87
N PHE A 321 8.52 -20.63 -4.54
CA PHE A 321 9.44 -19.74 -3.82
C PHE A 321 10.91 -20.19 -3.93
N ASP A 322 11.17 -21.49 -4.09
CA ASP A 322 12.51 -22.04 -4.42
C ASP A 322 13.10 -21.42 -5.71
N LYS A 323 12.25 -21.08 -6.67
CA LYS A 323 12.69 -20.48 -7.94
C LYS A 323 13.08 -19.01 -7.78
N LEU A 324 12.49 -18.29 -6.83
CA LEU A 324 12.85 -16.89 -6.57
C LEU A 324 14.16 -16.71 -5.79
N ARG A 325 14.68 -17.77 -5.16
CA ARG A 325 15.90 -17.70 -4.34
C ARG A 325 17.16 -17.60 -5.22
N THR A 326 17.89 -16.52 -5.09
CA THR A 326 19.31 -16.40 -5.47
C THR A 326 20.18 -16.25 -4.21
N TRP A 327 21.49 -16.41 -4.37
CA TRP A 327 22.48 -16.15 -3.32
C TRP A 327 23.50 -15.12 -3.84
N PRO A 328 23.79 -14.04 -3.09
CA PRO A 328 23.26 -13.67 -1.78
C PRO A 328 21.75 -13.32 -1.78
N ILE A 329 21.11 -13.33 -0.61
CA ILE A 329 19.68 -12.98 -0.47
C ILE A 329 19.52 -11.46 -0.44
N GLU A 330 19.41 -10.87 -1.62
CA GLU A 330 19.19 -9.44 -1.85
C GLU A 330 17.80 -8.95 -1.43
N SER A 331 17.66 -7.61 -1.37
CA SER A 331 16.35 -6.95 -1.23
C SER A 331 15.39 -7.27 -2.38
N SER A 332 15.92 -7.42 -3.61
CA SER A 332 15.19 -7.80 -4.82
C SER A 332 14.44 -9.15 -4.64
N VAL A 333 15.14 -10.16 -4.11
CA VAL A 333 14.61 -11.49 -3.79
C VAL A 333 13.49 -11.41 -2.74
N LYS A 334 13.72 -10.67 -1.66
CA LYS A 334 12.73 -10.48 -0.58
C LYS A 334 11.47 -9.81 -1.12
N ALA A 335 11.61 -8.82 -2.01
CA ALA A 335 10.49 -8.14 -2.65
C ALA A 335 9.68 -9.09 -3.57
N ARG A 336 10.35 -9.87 -4.44
CA ARG A 336 9.67 -10.87 -5.31
C ARG A 336 8.94 -11.94 -4.50
N ILE A 337 9.55 -12.45 -3.42
CA ILE A 337 8.93 -13.46 -2.54
C ILE A 337 7.73 -12.87 -1.80
N SER A 338 7.86 -11.66 -1.22
CA SER A 338 6.76 -10.93 -0.58
C SER A 338 5.58 -10.71 -1.54
N LEU A 339 5.87 -10.33 -2.79
CA LEU A 339 4.86 -10.13 -3.82
C LEU A 339 4.12 -11.42 -4.18
N MET A 340 4.84 -12.53 -4.40
CA MET A 340 4.23 -13.83 -4.71
C MET A 340 3.41 -14.39 -3.55
N ILE A 341 3.85 -14.17 -2.30
CA ILE A 341 3.04 -14.48 -1.11
C ILE A 341 1.72 -13.70 -1.15
N LYS A 342 1.79 -12.37 -1.33
CA LYS A 342 0.60 -11.51 -1.40
C LYS A 342 -0.35 -11.91 -2.53
N PHE A 343 0.19 -12.27 -3.68
CA PHE A 343 -0.56 -12.80 -4.82
C PHE A 343 -1.36 -14.06 -4.46
N TYR A 344 -0.75 -15.07 -3.84
CA TYR A 344 -1.46 -16.28 -3.42
C TYR A 344 -2.56 -16.03 -2.38
N PHE A 345 -2.32 -15.15 -1.41
CA PHE A 345 -3.36 -14.77 -0.43
C PHE A 345 -4.52 -14.00 -1.08
N GLY A 346 -4.24 -13.16 -2.09
CA GLY A 346 -5.27 -12.53 -2.92
C GLY A 346 -6.07 -13.54 -3.73
N TRP A 347 -5.38 -14.51 -4.37
CA TRP A 347 -6.02 -15.57 -5.15
C TRP A 347 -6.97 -16.39 -4.28
N GLN A 348 -6.53 -16.76 -3.08
CA GLN A 348 -7.34 -17.48 -2.10
C GLN A 348 -8.48 -16.64 -1.49
N GLY A 349 -8.64 -15.37 -1.88
CA GLY A 349 -9.67 -14.46 -1.38
C GLY A 349 -9.47 -14.02 0.08
N LEU A 350 -8.27 -14.24 0.64
CA LEU A 350 -7.93 -13.89 2.03
C LEU A 350 -7.57 -12.42 2.19
N ILE A 351 -7.27 -11.73 1.09
CA ILE A 351 -7.06 -10.27 1.01
C ILE A 351 -7.81 -9.76 -0.22
N SER A 352 -8.43 -8.58 -0.12
CA SER A 352 -9.13 -7.94 -1.23
C SER A 352 -8.16 -7.37 -2.27
N GLN A 353 -8.58 -7.38 -3.54
CA GLN A 353 -7.75 -6.91 -4.65
C GLN A 353 -7.30 -5.47 -4.49
N ASP A 354 -8.22 -4.59 -4.07
CA ASP A 354 -7.96 -3.17 -3.89
C ASP A 354 -6.84 -2.92 -2.88
N VAL A 355 -6.72 -3.76 -1.87
CA VAL A 355 -5.62 -3.70 -0.90
C VAL A 355 -4.30 -4.07 -1.57
N LEU A 356 -4.24 -5.17 -2.33
CA LEU A 356 -3.02 -5.56 -3.05
C LEU A 356 -2.55 -4.48 -4.05
N LEU A 357 -3.49 -3.89 -4.79
CA LEU A 357 -3.22 -2.86 -5.79
C LEU A 357 -2.82 -1.51 -5.15
N ARG A 358 -3.42 -1.12 -4.02
CA ARG A 358 -3.02 0.08 -3.25
C ARG A 358 -1.65 -0.10 -2.58
N GLU A 359 -1.35 -1.31 -2.09
CA GLU A 359 -0.12 -1.60 -1.36
C GLU A 359 1.13 -1.60 -2.23
N THR A 360 1.02 -2.04 -3.48
CA THR A 360 2.17 -2.20 -4.37
C THR A 360 1.90 -1.49 -5.69
N VAL A 361 2.54 -0.32 -5.85
CA VAL A 361 2.58 0.39 -7.13
C VAL A 361 3.09 -0.56 -8.22
N ASP A 362 2.39 -0.59 -9.36
CA ASP A 362 2.65 -1.50 -10.47
C ASP A 362 2.64 -3.00 -10.07
N PHE A 363 1.76 -3.43 -9.14
CA PHE A 363 1.64 -4.83 -8.69
C PHE A 363 1.72 -5.83 -9.85
N SER A 364 0.92 -5.65 -10.90
CA SER A 364 0.88 -6.54 -12.06
C SER A 364 2.17 -6.56 -12.87
N ARG A 365 2.89 -5.43 -13.02
CA ARG A 365 4.18 -5.39 -13.74
C ARG A 365 5.28 -6.06 -12.91
N ARG A 366 5.31 -5.81 -11.60
CA ARG A 366 6.22 -6.47 -10.66
C ARG A 366 5.94 -7.98 -10.59
N LEU A 367 4.67 -8.38 -10.66
CA LEU A 367 4.25 -9.77 -10.69
C LEU A 367 4.72 -10.43 -11.99
N LYS A 368 4.49 -9.80 -13.15
CA LYS A 368 5.05 -10.25 -14.44
C LYS A 368 6.57 -10.47 -14.34
N SER A 369 7.33 -9.51 -13.80
CA SER A 369 8.78 -9.65 -13.59
C SER A 369 9.14 -10.85 -12.69
N ALA A 370 8.41 -11.06 -11.58
CA ALA A 370 8.63 -12.21 -10.72
C ALA A 370 8.30 -13.55 -11.40
N LEU A 371 7.23 -13.62 -12.21
CA LEU A 371 6.84 -14.81 -12.97
C LEU A 371 7.83 -15.11 -14.11
N THR A 372 8.28 -14.09 -14.86
CA THR A 372 9.35 -14.22 -15.86
C THR A 372 10.63 -14.79 -15.24
N HIS A 373 11.03 -14.31 -14.06
CA HIS A 373 12.20 -14.85 -13.37
C HIS A 373 12.04 -16.32 -12.96
N ILE A 374 10.83 -16.74 -12.54
CA ILE A 374 10.53 -18.15 -12.24
C ILE A 374 10.60 -19.00 -13.52
N ASP A 375 9.96 -18.54 -14.60
CA ASP A 375 9.93 -19.19 -15.92
C ASP A 375 11.34 -19.38 -16.50
N GLU A 376 12.17 -18.32 -16.53
CA GLU A 376 13.56 -18.37 -16.98
C GLU A 376 14.38 -19.39 -16.19
N LYS A 377 14.21 -19.43 -14.87
CA LYS A 377 14.95 -20.37 -14.01
C LYS A 377 14.51 -21.81 -14.23
N ILE A 378 13.21 -22.05 -14.40
CA ILE A 378 12.67 -23.38 -14.77
C ILE A 378 13.21 -23.80 -16.14
N LYS A 379 13.20 -22.91 -17.14
CA LYS A 379 13.78 -23.16 -18.47
C LYS A 379 15.29 -23.42 -18.42
N ARG A 380 16.02 -22.74 -17.53
CA ARG A 380 17.46 -22.96 -17.30
C ARG A 380 17.73 -24.34 -16.69
N GLU A 381 16.99 -24.72 -15.63
CA GLU A 381 17.04 -26.06 -15.03
C GLU A 381 16.66 -27.19 -16.00
N GLN A 382 15.74 -26.94 -16.94
CA GLN A 382 15.37 -27.90 -17.99
C GLN A 382 16.45 -28.07 -19.07
N ARG A 383 17.14 -26.98 -19.44
CA ARG A 383 18.24 -27.01 -20.41
C ARG A 383 19.50 -27.66 -19.84
N ASP A 384 19.81 -27.37 -18.58
CA ASP A 384 20.91 -27.96 -17.85
C ASP A 384 20.44 -28.54 -16.50
N PRO A 385 20.03 -29.82 -16.45
CA PRO A 385 19.66 -30.46 -15.20
C PRO A 385 20.85 -30.67 -14.24
N SER A 386 22.10 -30.45 -14.66
CA SER A 386 23.24 -30.43 -13.72
C SER A 386 23.32 -29.13 -12.91
N TRP A 387 22.66 -28.07 -13.38
CA TRP A 387 22.49 -26.79 -12.70
C TRP A 387 21.61 -26.89 -11.44
N THR A 388 20.88 -27.99 -11.23
CA THR A 388 20.11 -28.23 -9.98
C THR A 388 20.98 -28.66 -8.79
N ARG A 389 22.30 -28.42 -8.82
CA ARG A 389 23.15 -28.60 -7.63
C ARG A 389 22.67 -27.65 -6.52
N PRO A 390 22.61 -28.10 -5.26
CA PRO A 390 22.19 -27.23 -4.18
C PRO A 390 23.25 -26.14 -3.94
N ASP A 391 22.81 -24.88 -3.89
CA ASP A 391 23.61 -23.70 -3.48
C ASP A 391 24.06 -23.74 -2.00
N TYR A 392 24.21 -24.94 -1.43
CA TYR A 392 24.76 -25.13 -0.09
C TYR A 392 26.29 -25.29 -0.15
N VAL A 393 26.94 -24.36 -0.85
CA VAL A 393 28.39 -24.17 -0.76
C VAL A 393 28.65 -23.17 0.37
N ASN A 394 29.42 -23.63 1.35
CA ASN A 394 29.87 -22.83 2.49
C ASN A 394 30.63 -21.58 1.96
N PRO A 395 30.33 -20.34 2.41
CA PRO A 395 30.75 -19.11 1.71
C PRO A 395 32.22 -18.74 1.98
N VAL A 396 33.15 -19.54 1.46
CA VAL A 396 34.60 -19.39 1.71
C VAL A 396 35.43 -19.41 0.42
N VAL A 397 34.97 -20.01 -0.68
CA VAL A 397 35.71 -20.03 -1.96
C VAL A 397 34.75 -20.01 -3.15
N ILE A 398 34.87 -18.97 -3.99
CA ILE A 398 34.85 -18.94 -5.47
C ILE A 398 34.99 -17.47 -5.85
N ALA A 399 36.02 -17.12 -6.63
CA ALA A 399 36.31 -15.76 -7.10
C ALA A 399 36.57 -15.69 -8.62
N ASP A 400 36.25 -16.76 -9.35
CA ASP A 400 36.74 -17.02 -10.71
C ASP A 400 35.63 -17.41 -11.72
N ILE A 401 34.39 -16.95 -11.54
CA ILE A 401 33.25 -17.26 -12.46
C ILE A 401 32.46 -16.00 -12.87
N ASP A 402 33.11 -14.84 -12.96
CA ASP A 402 32.44 -13.58 -13.39
C ASP A 402 32.67 -13.20 -14.87
N ASN A 403 33.48 -13.96 -15.61
CA ASN A 403 33.93 -13.59 -16.97
C ASN A 403 33.06 -14.13 -18.14
N ALA A 404 31.78 -14.45 -17.90
CA ALA A 404 30.92 -15.06 -18.93
C ALA A 404 29.52 -14.43 -19.10
N PHE A 405 29.22 -13.30 -18.43
CA PHE A 405 27.88 -12.68 -18.46
C PHE A 405 27.83 -11.20 -18.87
N ASN A 406 28.96 -10.57 -19.19
CA ASN A 406 29.06 -9.12 -19.45
C ASN A 406 28.82 -8.68 -20.92
N GLU A 407 28.08 -9.43 -21.73
CA GLU A 407 27.98 -9.16 -23.18
C GLU A 407 26.55 -8.90 -23.73
N LEU A 408 25.55 -8.65 -22.86
CA LEU A 408 24.18 -8.37 -23.33
C LEU A 408 23.31 -7.44 -22.46
N GLU A 409 23.90 -6.66 -21.55
CA GLU A 409 23.18 -5.61 -20.78
C GLU A 409 23.55 -4.19 -21.24
N ASP A 410 23.05 -3.81 -22.42
CA ASP A 410 22.83 -2.40 -22.79
C ASP A 410 21.37 -2.03 -22.44
N SER A 411 21.11 -1.73 -21.16
CA SER A 411 19.90 -1.01 -20.73
C SER A 411 20.13 -0.28 -19.42
N ASP A 412 20.27 1.04 -19.53
CA ASP A 412 20.56 1.99 -18.45
C ASP A 412 19.40 2.10 -17.44
N GLU A 413 19.48 1.38 -16.31
CA GLU A 413 18.61 1.59 -15.14
C GLU A 413 19.39 1.36 -13.82
N SER A 414 19.94 2.45 -13.27
CA SER A 414 20.73 2.46 -12.04
C SER A 414 19.86 2.55 -10.79
N ASP A 415 19.39 1.39 -10.31
CA ASP A 415 18.66 1.26 -9.03
C ASP A 415 19.63 1.28 -7.81
N GLU A 416 20.10 2.47 -7.41
CA GLU A 416 20.82 2.67 -6.16
C GLU A 416 19.89 2.65 -4.93
N GLU A 417 19.69 1.48 -4.31
CA GLU A 417 19.22 1.38 -2.92
C GLU A 417 20.19 0.56 -2.03
N SER A 418 21.24 1.21 -1.52
CA SER A 418 21.99 0.77 -0.32
C SER A 418 22.94 1.85 0.25
N GLU A 419 22.51 2.65 1.23
CA GLU A 419 23.45 3.11 2.27
C GLU A 419 22.82 3.45 3.66
N ILE A 420 23.07 2.52 4.59
CA ILE A 420 23.58 2.69 5.97
C ILE A 420 23.24 3.99 6.75
N GLU A 421 22.60 3.80 7.91
CA GLU A 421 22.47 4.78 9.00
C GLU A 421 23.54 4.57 10.08
N LEU A 422 24.47 5.52 10.30
CA LEU A 422 25.27 5.62 11.55
C LEU A 422 25.73 7.06 11.88
N GLY A 423 25.18 7.64 12.95
CA GLY A 423 25.93 8.39 13.99
C GLY A 423 26.62 9.73 13.69
N LEU A 424 25.98 10.84 14.08
CA LEU A 424 26.61 12.14 14.43
C LEU A 424 27.46 12.04 15.74
N PRO A 425 28.28 13.04 16.18
CA PRO A 425 28.35 14.45 15.76
C PRO A 425 29.76 15.08 15.54
N SER A 426 29.77 16.33 15.04
CA SER A 426 30.95 17.21 14.83
C SER A 426 31.47 17.88 16.12
N PRO A 427 32.61 18.64 16.09
CA PRO A 427 32.53 20.06 15.68
C PRO A 427 33.72 20.66 14.89
N LEU A 428 33.37 21.57 13.96
CA LEU A 428 34.04 22.83 13.56
C LEU A 428 35.53 23.09 13.93
N VAL A 429 36.37 23.37 12.91
CA VAL A 429 37.12 24.65 12.71
C VAL A 429 37.52 24.80 11.22
N HIS A 430 37.26 25.97 10.61
CA HIS A 430 37.81 26.45 9.31
C HIS A 430 38.87 27.55 9.56
N PRO A 431 39.60 28.08 8.55
CA PRO A 431 40.42 27.40 7.54
C PRO A 431 41.85 28.01 7.42
N SER A 432 42.62 27.52 6.46
CA SER A 432 44.03 27.82 6.14
C SER A 432 44.49 29.29 6.10
N LYS A 433 45.75 29.53 6.50
CA LYS A 433 46.63 30.60 5.96
C LYS A 433 48.08 30.09 5.78
N PRO A 434 48.87 30.64 4.84
CA PRO A 434 50.08 30.00 4.31
C PRO A 434 51.38 30.30 5.07
N HIS A 435 52.37 29.41 4.90
CA HIS A 435 53.74 29.55 5.38
C HIS A 435 54.59 30.59 4.62
N PRO A 436 55.47 31.32 5.32
CA PRO A 436 56.76 31.80 4.82
C PRO A 436 57.94 30.89 5.27
N PRO A 437 59.14 31.06 4.67
CA PRO A 437 60.19 30.01 4.59
C PRO A 437 61.19 29.98 5.79
N PRO A 438 62.12 29.01 5.86
CA PRO A 438 62.69 28.55 7.13
C PRO A 438 63.92 29.33 7.60
N SER A 439 64.22 29.25 8.90
CA SER A 439 65.53 29.63 9.42
C SER A 439 65.98 28.75 10.60
N THR A 440 66.99 27.92 10.30
CA THR A 440 68.24 27.72 11.04
C THR A 440 68.24 27.26 12.52
N ALA A 441 69.15 26.30 12.77
CA ALA A 441 69.83 25.96 14.04
C ALA A 441 69.22 24.86 14.94
N THR A 442 69.76 23.66 14.77
CA THR A 442 70.59 22.93 15.76
C THR A 442 70.15 22.94 17.25
N ILE A 443 69.96 21.74 17.85
CA ILE A 443 70.74 21.21 19.00
C ILE A 443 70.17 19.86 19.50
N THR A 444 71.10 18.92 19.67
CA THR A 444 71.07 17.55 20.24
C THR A 444 69.93 17.05 21.15
N ALA A 445 69.41 15.87 20.78
CA ALA A 445 69.34 14.63 21.56
C ALA A 445 69.29 14.65 23.11
N ARG A 446 68.29 13.94 23.69
CA ARG A 446 68.51 12.92 24.74
C ARG A 446 67.32 11.97 24.87
N ALA A 447 67.58 10.67 25.06
CA ALA A 447 66.58 9.68 25.46
C ALA A 447 66.44 9.62 27.00
N SER A 448 65.22 9.38 27.51
CA SER A 448 64.94 9.00 28.90
C SER A 448 63.61 8.21 29.00
N GLU A 449 63.53 7.34 30.00
CA GLU A 449 62.52 6.29 30.22
C GLU A 449 61.16 6.78 30.79
N PRO A 450 60.10 5.94 30.75
CA PRO A 450 58.78 6.28 31.31
C PRO A 450 58.67 6.02 32.84
N PRO A 451 58.05 6.93 33.62
CA PRO A 451 57.69 6.70 35.02
C PRO A 451 56.29 6.05 35.19
N PRO A 452 55.94 5.54 36.41
CA PRO A 452 55.07 4.38 36.54
C PRO A 452 53.59 4.63 36.90
N LYS A 453 52.80 3.54 36.84
CA LYS A 453 51.41 3.43 37.32
C LYS A 453 51.27 3.76 38.83
N PRO A 454 50.24 4.54 39.24
CA PRO A 454 49.68 4.49 40.59
C PRO A 454 48.70 3.31 40.74
N GLN A 455 48.53 2.85 41.99
CA GLN A 455 47.71 1.68 42.35
C GLN A 455 46.26 2.02 42.74
N LEU A 456 45.46 0.97 42.89
CA LEU A 456 44.11 0.97 43.47
C LEU A 456 43.93 1.91 44.67
N THR A 457 42.83 2.66 44.68
CA THR A 457 42.08 2.93 45.91
C THR A 457 40.64 2.44 45.77
N ARG A 458 40.20 1.73 46.81
CA ARG A 458 38.91 1.06 46.93
C ARG A 458 37.93 2.01 47.60
N HIS A 459 36.85 2.39 46.92
CA HIS A 459 35.69 3.02 47.56
C HIS A 459 34.41 2.23 47.25
N GLU A 460 33.95 1.52 48.28
CA GLU A 460 32.61 0.97 48.33
C GLU A 460 31.59 2.13 48.47
N SER A 461 30.43 2.00 47.84
CA SER A 461 29.28 2.89 48.07
C SER A 461 27.97 2.12 47.92
N PRO A 462 26.92 2.47 48.69
CA PRO A 462 25.99 1.45 49.16
C PRO A 462 24.83 1.18 48.20
N LEU A 463 24.32 -0.05 48.28
CA LEU A 463 23.12 -0.52 47.59
C LEU A 463 21.89 0.34 47.93
N LYS A 464 21.22 0.84 46.89
CA LYS A 464 19.91 1.50 46.98
C LYS A 464 18.81 0.44 46.74
N PRO A 465 17.86 0.23 47.66
CA PRO A 465 16.82 -0.80 47.49
C PRO A 465 15.76 -0.37 46.45
N PRO A 466 15.08 -1.33 45.79
CA PRO A 466 14.08 -1.05 44.76
C PRO A 466 12.74 -0.56 45.34
N PRO A 467 11.94 0.20 44.58
CA PRO A 467 10.64 0.70 45.03
C PRO A 467 9.61 -0.43 45.15
N GLN A 468 8.90 -0.46 46.27
CA GLN A 468 7.81 -1.40 46.53
C GLN A 468 6.55 -1.02 45.72
N ARG A 469 5.83 -2.02 45.22
CA ARG A 469 4.50 -1.83 44.60
C ARG A 469 3.47 -1.42 45.68
N PRO A 470 2.56 -0.47 45.40
CA PRO A 470 1.48 -0.15 46.33
C PRO A 470 0.47 -1.31 46.40
N ILE A 471 0.10 -1.66 47.63
CA ILE A 471 -0.96 -2.62 47.95
C ILE A 471 -2.31 -1.90 47.84
N ILE A 472 -3.27 -2.50 47.15
CA ILE A 472 -4.66 -2.01 47.11
C ILE A 472 -5.44 -2.65 48.27
N PRO A 473 -5.96 -1.90 49.24
CA PRO A 473 -6.89 -2.43 50.24
C PRO A 473 -8.34 -2.32 49.74
N SER A 474 -9.10 -3.41 49.85
CA SER A 474 -10.55 -3.43 49.63
C SER A 474 -11.28 -3.44 50.97
N SER A 475 -12.15 -2.46 51.26
CA SER A 475 -13.38 -2.66 52.05
C SER A 475 -14.25 -1.41 52.27
N SER A 476 -15.57 -1.65 52.26
CA SER A 476 -16.65 -1.00 53.06
C SER A 476 -16.94 0.51 52.97
N SER A 477 -17.98 0.82 52.20
CA SER A 477 -19.27 1.41 52.62
C SER A 477 -19.36 2.43 53.77
N THR A 478 -19.97 3.58 53.48
CA THR A 478 -21.00 4.24 54.32
C THR A 478 -21.93 5.15 53.50
N ASP A 479 -23.18 5.27 53.93
CA ASP A 479 -24.22 6.11 53.32
C ASP A 479 -23.96 7.63 53.44
N THR A 480 -24.38 8.42 52.45
CA THR A 480 -25.32 9.55 52.69
C THR A 480 -25.93 10.11 51.39
N LEU A 481 -27.27 10.12 51.34
CA LEU A 481 -28.12 10.91 50.42
C LEU A 481 -28.27 12.36 50.97
N PRO A 482 -28.70 13.40 50.21
CA PRO A 482 -29.93 13.32 49.40
C PRO A 482 -30.14 14.21 48.14
N ASN A 483 -31.18 13.80 47.39
CA ASN A 483 -32.28 14.61 46.82
C ASN A 483 -32.27 15.07 45.34
N ASN A 484 -33.32 14.63 44.61
CA ASN A 484 -34.07 15.26 43.49
C ASN A 484 -33.27 15.85 42.29
N HIS A 485 -33.56 15.60 41.00
CA HIS A 485 -34.79 15.17 40.28
C HIS A 485 -34.37 14.71 38.82
N HIS A 486 -35.19 14.22 37.87
CA HIS A 486 -36.65 14.01 37.76
C HIS A 486 -36.99 12.83 36.81
N ARG A 487 -37.95 11.97 37.21
CA ARG A 487 -39.09 11.46 36.41
C ARG A 487 -38.92 11.07 34.91
N ASN A 488 -38.95 9.75 34.62
CA ASN A 488 -40.06 9.17 33.86
C ASN A 488 -40.13 7.63 33.99
N HIS A 489 -41.33 7.10 34.22
CA HIS A 489 -41.60 5.66 34.35
C HIS A 489 -41.94 5.02 32.99
N HIS A 490 -41.57 3.75 32.80
CA HIS A 490 -42.48 2.73 32.29
C HIS A 490 -42.18 1.38 32.96
N HIS A 491 -43.21 0.72 33.48
CA HIS A 491 -43.10 -0.51 34.27
C HIS A 491 -43.34 -1.77 33.44
N HIS A 492 -42.55 -2.82 33.68
CA HIS A 492 -43.05 -4.19 33.66
C HIS A 492 -42.49 -4.96 34.88
N PRO A 493 -43.30 -5.79 35.56
CA PRO A 493 -42.92 -6.34 36.86
C PRO A 493 -42.08 -7.61 36.75
N PHE A 494 -40.88 -7.58 37.33
CA PHE A 494 -40.10 -8.79 37.63
C PHE A 494 -40.42 -9.25 39.06
N THR A 495 -41.27 -10.27 39.20
CA THR A 495 -41.52 -10.93 40.49
C THR A 495 -40.40 -11.92 40.83
N LEU A 496 -39.44 -11.50 41.67
CA LEU A 496 -38.51 -12.43 42.31
C LEU A 496 -39.29 -13.37 43.25
N GLN A 497 -39.41 -14.65 42.87
CA GLN A 497 -39.94 -15.68 43.75
C GLN A 497 -38.85 -16.17 44.72
N LYS A 498 -39.15 -16.15 46.02
CA LYS A 498 -38.24 -16.59 47.08
C LYS A 498 -37.80 -18.04 46.87
N HIS A 499 -36.50 -18.32 47.10
CA HIS A 499 -36.03 -19.67 47.38
C HIS A 499 -36.83 -20.28 48.54
N GLN A 500 -37.48 -21.42 48.29
CA GLN A 500 -37.82 -22.39 49.32
C GLN A 500 -36.85 -23.57 49.21
N GLN A 501 -36.38 -24.06 50.36
CA GLN A 501 -35.50 -25.22 50.43
C GLN A 501 -36.24 -26.50 50.04
N PRO A 502 -35.55 -27.50 49.44
CA PRO A 502 -36.19 -28.73 48.99
C PRO A 502 -36.50 -29.67 50.16
N SER A 503 -37.78 -29.99 50.36
CA SER A 503 -38.24 -31.07 51.23
C SER A 503 -38.45 -32.37 50.46
N THR A 504 -37.83 -33.44 50.97
CA THR A 504 -38.12 -34.88 50.81
C THR A 504 -38.24 -35.50 49.40
N PRO A 505 -37.60 -36.67 49.15
CA PRO A 505 -37.71 -37.41 47.89
C PRO A 505 -39.04 -38.17 47.80
N GLY A 506 -40.12 -37.46 47.48
CA GLY A 506 -41.45 -38.03 47.26
C GLY A 506 -41.61 -38.71 45.90
N THR A 507 -42.02 -39.98 45.92
CA THR A 507 -42.32 -40.86 44.78
C THR A 507 -42.91 -40.16 43.54
N LEU A 508 -42.08 -39.93 42.51
CA LEU A 508 -42.54 -39.48 41.19
C LEU A 508 -43.58 -40.47 40.64
N THR A 509 -44.82 -40.01 40.51
CA THR A 509 -45.93 -40.86 40.02
C THR A 509 -45.63 -41.39 38.62
N ARG A 510 -46.07 -42.62 38.34
CA ARG A 510 -45.84 -43.33 37.07
C ARG A 510 -46.25 -42.50 35.83
N HIS A 511 -47.23 -41.61 35.98
CA HIS A 511 -47.65 -40.64 34.97
C HIS A 511 -46.60 -39.56 34.66
N ALA A 512 -45.92 -38.99 35.65
CA ALA A 512 -44.89 -37.97 35.42
C ALA A 512 -43.69 -38.54 34.64
N LYS A 513 -43.27 -39.77 34.99
CA LYS A 513 -42.20 -40.49 34.26
C LYS A 513 -42.61 -40.89 32.84
N ARG A 514 -43.90 -41.20 32.62
CA ARG A 514 -44.46 -41.43 31.26
C ARG A 514 -44.51 -40.14 30.44
N LYS A 515 -44.89 -39.01 31.04
CA LYS A 515 -44.95 -37.71 30.34
C LYS A 515 -43.56 -37.24 29.89
N ARG A 516 -42.54 -37.32 30.75
CA ARG A 516 -41.15 -37.00 30.38
C ARG A 516 -40.62 -37.86 29.22
N ARG A 517 -40.82 -39.17 29.27
CA ARG A 517 -40.46 -40.07 28.16
C ARG A 517 -41.22 -39.79 26.87
N SER A 518 -42.43 -39.24 26.95
CA SER A 518 -43.20 -38.83 25.78
C SER A 518 -42.61 -37.57 25.14
N THR A 519 -42.25 -36.56 25.94
CA THR A 519 -41.61 -35.33 25.43
C THR A 519 -40.21 -35.63 24.89
N GLU A 520 -39.39 -36.41 25.60
CA GLU A 520 -38.07 -36.85 25.13
C GLU A 520 -38.15 -37.57 23.77
N ALA A 521 -39.18 -38.39 23.54
CA ALA A 521 -39.40 -39.07 22.26
C ALA A 521 -39.94 -38.16 21.14
N GLU A 522 -40.63 -37.07 21.48
CA GLU A 522 -41.16 -36.07 20.55
C GLU A 522 -40.05 -35.07 20.13
N ASP A 523 -39.21 -34.67 21.08
CA ASP A 523 -37.98 -33.92 20.85
C ASP A 523 -37.04 -34.70 19.91
N LEU A 524 -36.78 -35.98 20.21
CA LEU A 524 -35.96 -36.86 19.34
C LEU A 524 -36.52 -37.01 17.92
N ARG A 525 -37.84 -37.09 17.75
CA ARG A 525 -38.46 -37.11 16.41
C ARG A 525 -38.24 -35.79 15.68
N THR A 526 -38.38 -34.67 16.39
CA THR A 526 -38.14 -33.33 15.83
C THR A 526 -36.70 -33.18 15.36
N TYR A 527 -35.73 -33.65 16.15
CA TYR A 527 -34.32 -33.70 15.76
C TYR A 527 -34.08 -34.57 14.52
N LEU A 528 -34.66 -35.78 14.45
CA LEU A 528 -34.51 -36.65 13.28
C LEU A 528 -35.10 -36.03 12.00
N THR A 529 -36.29 -35.41 12.07
CA THR A 529 -36.86 -34.70 10.90
C THR A 529 -36.05 -33.49 10.46
N LEU A 530 -35.33 -32.86 11.39
CA LEU A 530 -34.46 -31.71 11.10
C LEU A 530 -33.13 -32.16 10.49
N ASP A 531 -32.57 -33.27 10.97
CA ASP A 531 -31.38 -33.91 10.40
C ASP A 531 -31.64 -34.39 8.96
N GLU A 532 -32.76 -35.08 8.73
CA GLU A 532 -33.24 -35.47 7.39
C GLU A 532 -33.42 -34.24 6.48
N HIS A 533 -33.96 -33.13 6.99
CA HIS A 533 -34.08 -31.89 6.23
C HIS A 533 -32.72 -31.29 5.83
N TYR A 534 -31.72 -31.32 6.72
CA TYR A 534 -30.38 -30.83 6.42
C TYR A 534 -29.62 -31.77 5.47
N GLN A 535 -29.79 -33.09 5.56
CA GLN A 535 -29.22 -34.04 4.61
C GLN A 535 -29.74 -33.79 3.18
N ASN A 536 -31.06 -33.62 3.02
CA ASN A 536 -31.67 -33.25 1.74
C ASN A 536 -31.16 -31.88 1.21
N GLN A 537 -30.85 -30.91 2.09
CA GLN A 537 -30.23 -29.65 1.68
C GLN A 537 -28.78 -29.82 1.21
N LEU A 538 -28.00 -30.67 1.88
CA LEU A 538 -26.63 -30.97 1.50
C LEU A 538 -26.56 -31.68 0.14
N GLU A 539 -27.39 -32.71 -0.09
CA GLU A 539 -27.50 -33.38 -1.40
C GLU A 539 -27.87 -32.38 -2.51
N SER A 540 -28.83 -31.48 -2.26
CA SER A 540 -29.20 -30.43 -3.22
C SER A 540 -28.10 -29.39 -3.48
N ILE A 541 -27.16 -29.20 -2.55
CA ILE A 541 -25.99 -28.33 -2.73
C ILE A 541 -24.91 -29.08 -3.53
N ASP A 542 -24.67 -30.35 -3.24
CA ASP A 542 -23.70 -31.18 -3.97
C ASP A 542 -24.10 -31.37 -5.44
N ASP A 543 -25.39 -31.57 -5.74
CA ASP A 543 -25.93 -31.61 -7.10
C ASP A 543 -25.64 -30.30 -7.87
N LYS A 544 -25.86 -29.15 -7.23
CA LYS A 544 -25.56 -27.82 -7.83
C LYS A 544 -24.07 -27.59 -8.02
N LEU A 545 -23.23 -28.06 -7.08
CA LEU A 545 -21.78 -28.01 -7.23
C LEU A 545 -21.30 -28.92 -8.37
N ALA A 546 -21.97 -30.05 -8.62
CA ALA A 546 -21.70 -30.90 -9.77
C ALA A 546 -22.13 -30.22 -11.09
N GLU A 547 -23.30 -29.58 -11.13
CA GLU A 547 -23.77 -28.78 -12.28
C GLU A 547 -22.79 -27.65 -12.62
N LEU A 548 -22.40 -26.83 -11.65
CA LEU A 548 -21.45 -25.73 -11.82
C LEU A 548 -20.05 -26.21 -12.26
N ARG A 549 -19.59 -27.37 -11.77
CA ARG A 549 -18.32 -27.98 -12.23
C ARG A 549 -18.39 -28.40 -13.70
N ASN A 550 -19.53 -28.93 -14.14
CA ASN A 550 -19.75 -29.29 -15.55
C ASN A 550 -19.83 -28.06 -16.45
N GLU A 551 -20.49 -26.98 -15.99
CA GLU A 551 -20.54 -25.70 -16.69
C GLU A 551 -19.13 -25.08 -16.83
N ALA A 552 -18.36 -25.02 -15.73
CA ALA A 552 -16.99 -24.54 -15.73
C ALA A 552 -16.07 -25.34 -16.68
N ALA A 553 -16.21 -26.68 -16.72
CA ALA A 553 -15.48 -27.53 -17.65
C ALA A 553 -15.87 -27.25 -19.12
N SER A 554 -17.15 -26.96 -19.39
CA SER A 554 -17.63 -26.58 -20.72
C SER A 554 -17.08 -25.23 -21.16
N LEU A 555 -17.14 -24.22 -20.28
CA LEU A 555 -16.56 -22.89 -20.53
C LEU A 555 -15.05 -22.94 -20.76
N ASN A 556 -14.31 -23.72 -19.98
CA ASN A 556 -12.87 -23.89 -20.20
C ASN A 556 -12.57 -24.57 -21.56
N THR A 557 -13.39 -25.54 -21.97
CA THR A 557 -13.28 -26.17 -23.29
C THR A 557 -13.54 -25.17 -24.42
N GLN A 558 -14.53 -24.29 -24.28
CA GLN A 558 -14.81 -23.21 -25.23
C GLN A 558 -13.66 -22.18 -25.28
N TRP A 559 -13.11 -21.81 -24.12
CA TRP A 559 -11.97 -20.89 -24.03
C TRP A 559 -10.73 -21.45 -24.73
N HIS A 560 -10.37 -22.72 -24.50
CA HIS A 560 -9.28 -23.38 -25.21
C HIS A 560 -9.51 -23.42 -26.73
N ALA A 561 -10.75 -23.65 -27.20
CA ALA A 561 -11.09 -23.59 -28.62
C ALA A 561 -10.89 -22.18 -29.21
N ILE A 562 -11.27 -21.13 -28.48
CA ILE A 562 -11.03 -19.73 -28.89
C ILE A 562 -9.53 -19.41 -28.91
N LYS A 563 -8.75 -19.82 -27.90
CA LYS A 563 -7.29 -19.64 -27.85
C LYS A 563 -6.59 -20.35 -29.02
N LYS A 564 -7.06 -21.55 -29.41
CA LYS A 564 -6.61 -22.28 -30.60
C LYS A 564 -6.92 -21.54 -31.91
N MET A 565 -8.17 -21.10 -32.11
CA MET A 565 -8.54 -20.34 -33.32
C MET A 565 -7.76 -19.02 -33.45
N LYS A 566 -7.51 -18.31 -32.34
CA LYS A 566 -6.68 -17.09 -32.35
C LYS A 566 -5.24 -17.40 -32.81
N ARG A 567 -4.64 -18.49 -32.33
CA ARG A 567 -3.30 -18.94 -32.75
C ARG A 567 -3.25 -19.27 -34.24
N GLU A 568 -4.19 -20.09 -34.72
CA GLU A 568 -4.28 -20.47 -36.15
C GLU A 568 -4.45 -19.23 -37.05
N ASN A 569 -5.30 -18.27 -36.66
CA ASN A 569 -5.46 -17.01 -37.39
C ASN A 569 -4.18 -16.16 -37.40
N LEU A 570 -3.41 -16.13 -36.31
CA LEU A 570 -2.14 -15.41 -36.22
C LEU A 570 -1.07 -16.02 -37.14
N GLU A 571 -1.03 -17.35 -37.22
CA GLU A 571 -0.14 -18.10 -38.14
C GLU A 571 -0.50 -17.83 -39.61
N VAL A 572 -1.78 -17.84 -39.96
CA VAL A 572 -2.26 -17.46 -41.31
C VAL A 572 -1.90 -16.02 -41.64
N PHE A 573 -2.01 -15.09 -40.68
CA PHE A 573 -1.63 -13.69 -40.88
C PHE A 573 -0.13 -13.52 -41.12
N ARG A 574 0.73 -14.15 -40.29
CA ARG A 574 2.20 -14.18 -40.52
C ARG A 574 2.56 -14.79 -41.88
N GLY A 575 1.94 -15.91 -42.25
CA GLY A 575 2.19 -16.58 -43.52
C GLY A 575 1.81 -15.73 -44.75
N ARG A 576 0.78 -14.88 -44.64
CA ARG A 576 0.45 -13.89 -45.68
C ARG A 576 1.46 -12.74 -45.70
N SER A 577 1.80 -12.17 -44.55
CA SER A 577 2.74 -11.04 -44.46
C SER A 577 4.12 -11.39 -45.02
N ALA A 578 4.61 -12.62 -44.78
CA ALA A 578 5.88 -13.11 -45.31
C ALA A 578 5.89 -13.36 -46.83
N ARG A 579 4.73 -13.41 -47.49
CA ARG A 579 4.63 -13.61 -48.95
C ARG A 579 4.60 -12.28 -49.73
N PHE A 580 4.18 -11.18 -49.11
CA PHE A 580 4.11 -9.87 -49.77
C PHE A 580 5.39 -9.02 -49.66
N GLY A 581 6.31 -9.35 -48.75
CA GLY A 581 7.56 -8.59 -48.55
C GLY A 581 8.77 -9.16 -49.30
N ARG A 582 8.62 -9.59 -50.57
CA ARG A 582 9.69 -10.27 -51.31
C ARG A 582 9.68 -10.11 -52.83
N GLU A 583 8.96 -9.12 -53.36
CA GLU A 583 8.81 -8.92 -54.83
C GLU A 583 9.31 -7.54 -55.32
N ASP A 584 9.86 -6.67 -54.45
CA ASP A 584 10.19 -5.27 -54.78
C ASP A 584 11.69 -4.86 -54.69
N ASP A 585 12.62 -5.77 -54.34
CA ASP A 585 14.05 -5.45 -54.04
C ASP A 585 15.10 -6.05 -55.03
N GLU A 586 14.71 -6.50 -56.22
CA GLU A 586 15.64 -7.01 -57.26
C GLU A 586 15.42 -6.32 -58.63
N ASP A 587 15.86 -5.07 -58.78
CA ASP A 587 16.16 -4.40 -60.09
C ASP A 587 16.64 -2.93 -59.85
N ASP A 588 17.90 -2.70 -59.44
CA ASP A 588 18.63 -1.41 -59.59
C ASP A 588 20.10 -1.54 -59.12
N ASP A 589 20.98 -2.11 -59.94
CA ASP A 589 22.45 -2.04 -59.76
C ASP A 589 23.16 -2.32 -61.11
N ASP A 590 23.11 -1.35 -62.03
CA ASP A 590 23.98 -1.30 -63.22
C ASP A 590 24.50 0.12 -63.46
N ASP A 591 25.66 0.20 -64.13
CA ASP A 591 26.43 1.41 -64.51
C ASP A 591 27.09 2.29 -63.42
N GLY A 592 28.43 2.18 -63.35
CA GLY A 592 29.33 3.27 -62.91
C GLY A 592 30.39 2.85 -61.87
N GLY A 593 31.69 2.91 -62.11
CA GLY A 593 32.43 3.43 -63.26
C GLY A 593 33.66 4.22 -62.82
N GLY A 594 34.85 3.60 -62.89
CA GLY A 594 36.15 4.24 -62.60
C GLY A 594 36.58 4.21 -61.12
N GLY A 595 37.88 4.26 -60.80
CA GLY A 595 39.04 4.18 -61.70
C GLY A 595 40.30 4.81 -61.09
N GLY A 596 41.39 4.03 -61.00
CA GLY A 596 42.77 4.51 -60.84
C GLY A 596 43.19 5.03 -59.46
N GLY A 597 44.37 4.62 -58.98
CA GLY A 597 44.91 5.14 -57.71
C GLY A 597 46.08 4.37 -57.11
N SER A 598 47.09 3.99 -57.90
CA SER A 598 48.32 3.39 -57.36
C SER A 598 49.05 4.36 -56.42
N GLY A 599 49.54 3.88 -55.28
CA GLY A 599 50.26 4.70 -54.30
C GLY A 599 51.03 3.87 -53.27
N ASP A 600 52.20 3.35 -53.67
CA ASP A 600 53.16 2.75 -52.75
C ASP A 600 53.64 3.76 -51.69
N GLY A 601 53.85 3.28 -50.45
CA GLY A 601 54.38 4.10 -49.36
C GLY A 601 54.82 3.25 -48.17
N ALA A 602 56.12 2.94 -48.11
CA ALA A 602 56.68 2.03 -47.10
C ALA A 602 57.18 2.73 -45.82
N ALA A 603 57.10 1.99 -44.71
CA ALA A 603 58.02 1.95 -43.56
C ALA A 603 58.56 3.27 -42.94
N SER A 604 58.20 3.50 -41.68
CA SER A 604 59.15 3.55 -40.54
C SER A 604 58.42 3.31 -39.21
#